data_AF-A0A7J7M1T4-F1
#
_entry.id   AF-A0A7J7M1T4-F1
#
_cell.length_a   1.000
_cell.length_b   1.000
_cell.length_c   1.000
_cell.angle_alpha   90.00
_cell.angle_beta   90.00
_cell.angle_gamma   90.00
#
_symmetry.space_group_name_H-M   'P 1'
#
loop_
_entity.id
_entity.type
_entity.pdbx_description
1 polymer ?
#
loop_
_entity_poly.entity_id
_entity_poly.type
_entity_poly.pdbx_seq_one_letter_code
_entity_poly.pdbx_strand_id
1 'polypeptide(L)' 'MKALGIAKKPGFSVVKIDCNIHEFVAGDTSPIYLEKIYEVLDQLSTELNLYGYVPENSGGKSSECD' A
#
# COMPACT_ATOMS: atom_id res chain seq x y z
N MET A 1 8.81 2.82 -21.19
CA MET A 1 8.00 4.06 -21.08
C MET A 1 8.74 5.19 -20.36
N LYS A 2 9.16 5.03 -19.10
CA LYS A 2 9.93 6.09 -18.39
C LYS A 2 11.24 6.49 -19.11
N ALA A 3 12.01 5.52 -19.58
CA ALA A 3 13.24 5.76 -20.37
C ALA A 3 13.00 6.40 -21.74
N LEU A 4 11.75 6.37 -22.24
CA LEU A 4 11.33 7.04 -23.48
C LEU A 4 10.74 8.44 -23.21
N GLY A 5 10.78 8.92 -21.96
CA GLY A 5 10.16 10.19 -21.56
C GLY A 5 8.63 10.17 -21.47
N ILE A 6 7.99 9.01 -21.66
CA ILE A 6 6.52 8.90 -21.62
C ILE A 6 6.06 8.73 -20.16
N ALA A 7 5.42 9.77 -19.63
CA ALA A 7 4.80 9.75 -18.31
C ALA A 7 3.31 9.44 -18.40
N LYS A 8 2.85 8.41 -17.66
CA LYS A 8 1.42 8.15 -17.47
C LYS A 8 0.86 9.12 -16.44
N LYS A 9 -0.39 9.53 -16.63
CA LYS A 9 -1.15 10.20 -15.57
C LYS A 9 -1.27 9.23 -14.37
N PRO A 10 -0.91 9.66 -13.15
CA PRO A 10 -1.05 8.81 -11.98
C PRO A 10 -2.52 8.50 -11.74
N GLY A 11 -2.80 7.27 -11.29
CA GLY A 11 -4.10 6.93 -10.72
C GLY A 11 -4.26 7.58 -9.36
N PHE A 12 -5.49 7.70 -8.89
CA PHE A 12 -5.78 8.10 -7.53
C PHE A 12 -7.01 7.35 -7.02
N SER A 13 -7.08 7.16 -5.72
CA SER A 13 -8.26 6.64 -5.02
C SER A 13 -8.64 7.59 -3.89
N VAL A 14 -9.89 7.49 -3.43
CA VAL A 14 -10.44 8.39 -2.41
C VAL A 14 -11.21 7.57 -1.38
N VAL A 15 -11.01 7.88 -0.11
CA VAL A 15 -11.74 7.28 1.02
C VAL A 15 -12.40 8.39 1.82
N LYS A 16 -13.67 8.21 2.18
CA LYS A 16 -14.43 9.16 3.01
C LYS A 16 -14.67 8.58 4.40
N ILE A 17 -14.18 9.27 5.43
CA ILE A 17 -14.31 8.88 6.84
C ILE A 17 -14.69 10.13 7.64
N ASP A 18 -15.70 10.07 8.49
CA ASP A 18 -16.12 11.18 9.37
C ASP A 18 -16.31 12.52 8.63
N CYS A 19 -16.95 12.47 7.46
CA CYS A 19 -17.12 13.61 6.55
C CYS A 19 -15.83 14.21 5.97
N ASN A 20 -14.65 13.64 6.27
CA ASN A 20 -13.37 13.99 5.68
C ASN A 20 -13.06 13.13 4.46
N ILE A 21 -12.39 13.73 3.49
CA ILE A 21 -11.98 13.08 2.25
C ILE A 21 -10.47 12.89 2.30
N HIS A 22 -10.02 11.65 2.13
CA HIS A 22 -8.62 11.27 2.03
C HIS A 22 -8.33 10.81 0.62
N GLU A 23 -7.45 11.51 -0.09
CA GLU A 23 -7.01 11.17 -1.44
C GLU A 23 -5.65 10.45 -1.39
N PHE A 24 -5.51 9.40 -2.20
CA PHE A 24 -4.28 8.63 -2.33
C PHE A 24 -3.86 8.62 -3.79
N VAL A 25 -2.71 9.22 -4.09
CA VAL A 25 -2.17 9.29 -5.45
C VAL A 25 -1.16 8.16 -5.67
N ALA A 26 -1.26 7.48 -6.81
CA ALA A 26 -0.38 6.36 -7.14
C ALA A 26 1.08 6.81 -7.21
N GLY A 27 1.92 6.21 -6.38
CA GLY A 27 3.34 6.54 -6.27
C GLY A 27 3.64 7.75 -5.40
N ASP A 28 2.66 8.28 -4.66
CA ASP A 28 2.91 9.28 -3.64
C ASP A 28 3.72 8.66 -2.48
N THR A 29 4.74 9.38 -2.03
CA THR A 29 5.63 9.01 -0.93
C THR A 29 5.66 10.08 0.16
N SER A 30 4.66 10.96 0.18
CA SER A 30 4.57 12.06 1.13
C SER A 30 4.46 11.54 2.56
N PRO A 31 5.31 12.02 3.49
CA PRO A 31 5.42 11.46 4.84
C PRO A 31 4.23 11.81 5.75
N ILE A 32 3.34 12.73 5.35
CA ILE A 32 2.32 13.35 6.22
C ILE A 32 1.42 12.31 6.91
N TYR A 33 1.10 11.21 6.23
CA TYR A 33 0.24 10.15 6.77
C TYR A 33 0.82 8.75 6.65
N LEU A 34 1.96 8.61 5.96
CA LEU A 34 2.53 7.32 5.60
C LEU A 34 2.90 6.50 6.84
N GLU A 35 3.61 7.12 7.78
CA GLU A 35 4.10 6.48 9.00
C GLU A 35 2.95 5.91 9.84
N LYS A 36 1.91 6.72 10.09
CA LYS A 36 0.74 6.31 10.85
C LYS A 36 -0.07 5.21 10.17
N ILE A 37 -0.21 5.26 8.84
CA ILE A 37 -0.91 4.20 8.10
C ILE A 37 -0.16 2.87 8.23
N TYR A 38 1.16 2.87 8.04
CA TYR A 38 1.95 1.64 8.15
C TYR A 38 2.00 1.11 9.58
N GLU A 39 2.06 1.98 10.59
CA GLU A 39 1.96 1.56 11.99
C GLU A 39 0.65 0.81 12.27
N VAL A 40 -0.49 1.34 11.80
CA VAL A 40 -1.79 0.65 11.97
C VAL A 40 -1.83 -0.66 11.18
N LEU A 41 -1.27 -0.71 9.98
CA LEU A 41 -1.19 -1.95 9.18
C LEU A 41 -0.36 -3.03 9.88
N ASP A 42 0.75 -2.66 10.52
CA ASP A 42 1.60 -3.58 11.27
C ASP A 42 0.89 -4.12 12.52
N GLN A 43 0.15 -3.27 13.23
CA GLN A 43 -0.69 -3.68 14.35
C GLN A 43 -1.77 -4.66 13.89
N LEU A 44 -2.50 -4.33 12.83
CA LEU A 44 -3.53 -5.20 12.25
C LEU A 44 -2.96 -6.55 11.79
N SER A 45 -1.79 -6.55 11.14
CA SER A 45 -1.09 -7.77 10.74
C SER A 45 -0.79 -8.66 11.95
N THR A 46 -0.29 -8.06 13.03
CA THR A 46 -0.01 -8.77 14.29
C THR A 46 -1.27 -9.38 14.89
N GLU A 47 -2.37 -8.63 14.97
CA GLU A 47 -3.65 -9.11 15.46
C GLU A 47 -4.21 -10.25 14.60
N LEU A 48 -4.23 -10.08 13.29
CA LEU A 48 -4.71 -11.10 12.35
C LEU A 48 -3.93 -12.41 12.50
N ASN A 49 -2.60 -12.33 12.64
CA ASN A 49 -1.76 -13.51 12.88
C ASN A 49 -2.12 -14.22 14.20
N LEU A 50 -2.41 -13.49 15.27
CA LEU A 50 -2.84 -14.07 16.55
C LEU A 50 -4.18 -14.81 16.43
N TYR A 51 -5.07 -14.34 15.56
CA TYR A 51 -6.35 -15.01 15.27
C TYR A 51 -6.24 -16.15 14.24
N GLY A 52 -5.03 -16.49 13.80
CA GLY A 52 -4.79 -17.59 12.87
C GLY A 52 -5.08 -17.25 11.41
N TYR A 53 -5.12 -15.97 11.04
CA TYR A 53 -5.15 -15.54 9.65
C TYR A 53 -3.87 -15.99 8.93
N VAL A 54 -4.02 -16.62 7.76
CA VAL A 54 -2.91 -17.02 6.89
C VAL A 54 -2.97 -16.15 5.64
N PRO A 55 -1.98 -15.26 5.40
CA PRO A 55 -1.96 -14.43 4.21
C PRO A 55 -1.86 -15.29 2.96
N GLU A 56 -2.73 -15.04 1.99
CA GLU A 56 -2.78 -15.75 0.71
C GLU A 56 -1.49 -15.55 -0.12
N ASN A 57 -0.75 -14.47 0.14
CA ASN A 57 0.52 -14.13 -0.53
C ASN A 57 1.78 -14.64 0.20
N SER A 58 1.66 -15.58 1.15
CA SER A 58 2.83 -16.17 1.84
C SER A 58 3.62 -17.17 0.99
N GLY A 59 3.16 -17.47 -0.23
CA GLY A 59 3.88 -18.27 -1.23
C GLY A 59 4.35 -17.42 -2.41
N GLY A 60 5.59 -16.95 -2.37
CA GLY A 60 6.22 -16.32 -3.53
C GLY A 60 7.33 -15.34 -3.20
N LYS A 61 8.46 -15.84 -2.67
CA LYS A 61 9.73 -15.30 -3.15
C LYS A 61 9.74 -15.63 -4.64
N SER A 62 9.44 -14.68 -5.52
CA SER A 62 9.90 -14.75 -6.89
C SER A 62 11.42 -14.56 -6.88
N SER A 63 12.12 -15.59 -6.43
CA SER A 63 13.46 -15.88 -6.92
C SER A 63 13.29 -16.56 -8.28
N GLU A 64 13.45 -15.77 -9.34
CA GLU A 64 13.94 -16.17 -10.66
C GLU A 64 15.02 -15.12 -10.94
N CYS A 65 16.34 -15.38 -10.96
CA CYS A 65 17.09 -16.45 -11.63
C CYS A 65 16.76 -16.52 -13.13
N ASP A 66 17.06 -15.47 -13.89
CA ASP A 66 18.15 -15.39 -14.88
C ASP A 66 18.23 -13.97 -15.49
#